data_AF-A0A662SZH0-F1
#
_entry.id   AF-A0A662SZH0-F1
#
_cell.length_a   1.000
_cell.length_b   1.000
_cell.length_c   1.000
_cell.angle_alpha   90.00
_cell.angle_beta   90.00
_cell.angle_gamma   90.00
#
_symmetry.space_group_name_H-M   'P 1'
#
loop_
_entity.id
_entity.type
_entity.pdbx_description
1 polymer ?
#
loop_
_entity_poly.entity_id
_entity_poly.type
_entity_poly.pdbx_seq_one_letter_code
_entity_poly.pdbx_strand_id
1 'polypeptide(L)'
;MVLLRGLFASQLTLEPGLAPMYDFYVLEVEAGGKTKMLHELKAGQSGCLIASTPLAPRYRMGDVVLCLKDGVLFRVVGRKRVRTRVLMAAEKVARALSALF
;
A
#
# COMPACT_ATOMS: atom_id res chain seq x y z
N MET A 1 -3.03 -3.86 -15.17
CA MET A 1 -3.33 -2.43 -14.92
C MET A 1 -3.26 -2.18 -13.43
N VAL A 2 -2.27 -1.41 -12.98
CA VAL A 2 -2.15 -0.92 -11.59
C VAL A 2 -3.06 0.29 -11.49
N LEU A 3 -4.13 0.19 -10.71
CA LEU A 3 -5.14 1.26 -10.64
C LEU A 3 -4.70 2.40 -9.72
N LEU A 4 -3.81 2.11 -8.75
CA LEU A 4 -3.31 3.13 -7.85
C LEU A 4 -2.56 4.26 -8.59
N ARG A 5 -1.76 3.91 -9.61
CA ARG A 5 -0.91 4.89 -10.32
C ARG A 5 -1.77 5.69 -11.28
N GLY A 6 -1.98 6.98 -10.97
CA GLY A 6 -2.71 7.95 -11.80
C GLY A 6 -4.14 8.24 -11.38
N LEU A 7 -4.89 7.25 -10.85
CA LEU A 7 -6.29 7.46 -10.42
C LEU A 7 -6.42 7.87 -8.94
N PHE A 8 -5.60 7.28 -8.07
CA PHE A 8 -5.67 7.49 -6.61
C PHE A 8 -4.40 8.07 -5.99
N ALA A 9 -3.27 7.95 -6.70
CA ALA A 9 -1.99 8.46 -6.23
C ALA A 9 -1.15 8.96 -7.41
N SER A 10 -0.48 10.08 -7.17
CA SER A 10 0.38 10.74 -8.15
C SER A 10 1.83 10.67 -7.69
N GLN A 11 2.74 10.56 -8.66
CA GLN A 11 4.16 10.71 -8.37
C GLN A 11 4.45 12.20 -8.25
N LEU A 12 4.42 12.70 -7.01
CA LEU A 12 4.55 14.13 -6.69
C LEU A 12 6.00 14.58 -6.50
N THR A 13 6.99 13.67 -6.53
CA THR A 13 8.39 13.98 -6.18
C THR A 13 9.37 13.22 -7.08
N LEU A 14 10.62 13.70 -7.13
CA LEU A 14 11.76 13.01 -7.76
C LEU A 14 12.05 11.64 -7.12
N GLU A 15 11.64 11.44 -5.86
CA GLU A 15 11.81 10.19 -5.13
C GLU A 15 10.89 9.09 -5.67
N PRO A 16 11.35 7.83 -5.72
CA PRO A 16 10.54 6.72 -6.19
C PRO A 16 9.42 6.40 -5.21
N GLY A 17 8.23 6.97 -5.44
CA GLY A 17 7.05 6.76 -4.61
C GLY A 17 5.80 7.43 -5.18
N LEU A 18 4.64 6.99 -4.71
CA LEU A 18 3.34 7.55 -5.02
C LEU A 18 2.78 8.19 -3.75
N ALA A 19 2.36 9.44 -3.86
CA ALA A 19 1.65 10.15 -2.81
C ALA A 19 0.13 10.04 -3.07
N PRO A 20 -0.63 9.44 -2.15
CA PRO A 20 -2.08 9.27 -2.27
C PRO A 20 -2.84 10.59 -2.15
N MET A 21 -3.93 10.69 -2.91
CA MET A 21 -4.82 11.86 -2.93
C MET A 21 -5.93 11.69 -1.90
N TYR A 22 -5.63 11.93 -0.62
CA TYR A 22 -6.59 11.74 0.48
C TYR A 22 -7.78 12.70 0.44
N ASP A 23 -7.65 13.86 -0.21
CA ASP A 23 -8.73 14.86 -0.28
C ASP A 23 -9.92 14.37 -1.13
N PHE A 24 -9.66 13.48 -2.10
CA PHE A 24 -10.67 13.01 -3.05
C PHE A 24 -11.17 11.59 -2.74
N TYR A 25 -10.37 10.80 -2.01
CA TYR A 25 -10.63 9.37 -1.83
C TYR A 25 -10.34 8.91 -0.42
N VAL A 26 -11.27 8.10 0.12
CA VAL A 26 -11.02 7.37 1.36
C VAL A 26 -10.27 6.09 1.02
N LEU A 27 -8.99 6.06 1.39
CA LEU A 27 -8.08 4.97 1.11
C LEU A 27 -7.83 4.15 2.38
N GLU A 28 -8.28 2.90 2.34
CA GLU A 28 -8.09 1.90 3.37
C GLU A 28 -7.06 0.86 2.91
N VAL A 29 -6.53 0.10 3.86
CA VAL A 29 -5.63 -1.01 3.58
C VAL A 29 -5.92 -2.18 4.50
N GLU A 30 -5.96 -3.38 3.92
CA GLU A 30 -6.00 -4.64 4.66
C GLU A 30 -4.57 -5.12 4.93
N ALA A 31 -4.14 -5.02 6.19
CA ALA A 31 -2.82 -5.43 6.64
C ALA A 31 -2.95 -6.36 7.86
N GLY A 32 -2.34 -7.54 7.79
CA GLY A 32 -2.36 -8.50 8.91
C GLY A 32 -3.76 -8.96 9.33
N GLY A 33 -4.71 -9.02 8.39
CA GLY A 33 -6.09 -9.42 8.67
C GLY A 33 -6.98 -8.34 9.29
N LYS A 34 -6.46 -7.13 9.49
CA LYS A 34 -7.23 -5.95 9.93
C LYS A 34 -7.28 -4.92 8.80
N THR A 35 -8.41 -4.24 8.68
CA THR A 35 -8.55 -3.06 7.82
C THR A 35 -8.25 -1.82 8.64
N LYS A 36 -7.40 -0.95 8.10
CA LYS A 36 -7.01 0.32 8.71
C LYS A 36 -6.83 1.39 7.64
N MET A 37 -6.68 2.65 8.00
CA MET A 37 -6.48 3.70 7.00
C MET A 37 -5.10 3.57 6.34
N LEU A 38 -4.99 3.94 5.06
CA LEU A 38 -3.73 3.82 4.33
C LEU A 38 -2.61 4.66 4.99
N HIS A 39 -2.95 5.84 5.53
CA HIS A 39 -1.99 6.71 6.21
C HIS A 39 -1.52 6.17 7.58
N GLU A 40 -2.22 5.18 8.15
CA GLU A 40 -1.83 4.50 9.40
C GLU A 40 -0.81 3.37 9.16
N LEU A 41 -0.38 3.14 7.92
CA LEU A 41 0.78 2.30 7.67
C LEU A 41 2.05 3.01 8.09
N LYS A 42 2.90 2.25 8.77
CA LYS A 42 4.26 2.63 9.09
C LYS A 42 5.20 2.24 7.96
N ALA A 43 6.30 2.96 7.80
CA ALA A 43 7.36 2.65 6.86
C ALA A 43 7.78 1.17 6.99
N GLY A 44 7.88 0.48 5.85
CA GLY A 44 8.15 -0.95 5.79
C GLY A 44 6.92 -1.85 5.99
N GLN A 45 5.75 -1.31 6.37
CA GLN A 45 4.50 -2.07 6.39
C GLN A 45 3.87 -2.12 5.01
N SER A 46 3.21 -3.24 4.72
CA SER A 46 2.48 -3.44 3.47
C SER A 46 1.08 -3.99 3.71
N GLY A 47 0.22 -3.80 2.73
CA GLY A 47 -1.13 -4.33 2.77
C GLY A 47 -1.84 -4.20 1.43
N CYS A 48 -3.06 -4.75 1.37
CA CYS A 48 -3.87 -4.71 0.16
C CYS A 48 -4.76 -3.47 0.17
N LEU A 49 -4.65 -2.67 -0.87
CA LEU A 49 -5.38 -1.42 -1.02
C LEU A 49 -6.89 -1.67 -1.19
N ILE A 50 -7.67 -0.87 -0.47
CA ILE A 50 -9.12 -0.79 -0.57
C ILE A 50 -9.43 0.69 -0.81
N ALA A 51 -10.09 1.00 -1.92
CA ALA A 51 -10.46 2.37 -2.26
C ALA A 51 -11.97 2.53 -2.11
N SER A 52 -12.41 3.56 -1.39
CA SER A 52 -13.81 3.94 -1.35
C SER A 52 -14.00 5.19 -2.21
N THR A 53 -14.83 5.06 -3.24
CA THR A 53 -15.25 6.16 -4.10
C THR A 53 -16.75 6.39 -3.93
N PRO A 54 -17.27 7.58 -4.31
CA PRO A 54 -18.71 7.86 -4.22
C PRO A 54 -19.60 6.84 -4.97
N LEU A 55 -19.05 6.18 -6.00
CA LEU A 55 -19.75 5.19 -6.82
C LEU A 55 -19.51 3.74 -6.36
N ALA A 56 -18.50 3.48 -5.53
CA ALA A 56 -18.12 2.14 -5.10
C ALA A 56 -17.55 2.17 -3.67
N PRO A 57 -18.37 1.91 -2.64
CA PRO A 57 -17.88 1.84 -1.26
C PRO A 57 -16.97 0.62 -1.08
N ARG A 58 -15.78 0.84 -0.53
CA ARG A 58 -14.80 -0.19 -0.12
C ARG A 58 -14.42 -1.19 -1.21
N TYR A 59 -14.18 -0.69 -2.42
CA TYR A 59 -13.73 -1.52 -3.53
C TYR A 59 -12.33 -2.08 -3.28
N ARG A 60 -12.21 -3.41 -3.26
CA ARG A 60 -10.92 -4.09 -3.13
C ARG A 60 -10.17 -4.01 -4.46
N MET A 61 -9.26 -3.04 -4.57
CA MET A 61 -8.36 -2.87 -5.70
C MET A 61 -7.52 -4.13 -5.96
N GLY A 62 -7.11 -4.80 -4.87
CA GLY A 62 -6.22 -5.95 -4.94
C GLY A 62 -4.77 -5.57 -5.25
N ASP A 63 -4.44 -4.29 -5.35
CA ASP A 63 -3.06 -3.82 -5.45
C ASP A 63 -2.41 -3.88 -4.05
N VAL A 64 -1.21 -4.44 -3.95
CA VAL A 64 -0.41 -4.50 -2.73
C VAL A 64 0.50 -3.28 -2.69
N VAL A 65 0.36 -2.51 -1.63
CA VAL A 65 1.12 -1.28 -1.39
C VAL A 65 2.10 -1.48 -0.25
N LEU A 66 3.31 -0.95 -0.40
CA LEU A 66 4.36 -0.86 0.60
C LEU A 66 4.49 0.60 1.01
N CYS A 67 4.40 0.88 2.30
CA CYS A 67 4.67 2.20 2.84
C CYS A 67 6.18 2.42 2.86
N LEU A 68 6.65 3.43 2.13
CA LEU A 68 8.05 3.86 2.11
C LEU A 68 8.32 4.89 3.21
N LYS A 69 7.38 5.81 3.41
CA LYS A 69 7.42 6.85 4.43
C LYS A 69 6.05 6.96 5.07
N ASP A 70 6.02 6.95 6.41
CA ASP A 70 4.82 7.03 7.25
C ASP A 70 3.79 8.00 6.65
N GLY A 71 2.64 7.48 6.22
CA GLY A 71 1.50 8.27 5.73
C GLY A 71 1.69 9.05 4.42
N VAL A 72 2.91 9.22 3.92
CA VAL A 72 3.23 10.16 2.83
C VAL A 72 3.57 9.46 1.52
N LEU A 73 4.41 8.42 1.55
CA LEU A 73 4.92 7.78 0.33
C LEU A 73 4.65 6.29 0.33
N PHE A 74 4.11 5.81 -0.78
CA PHE A 74 3.77 4.42 -0.98
C PHE A 74 4.28 3.93 -2.32
N ARG A 75 4.69 2.66 -2.36
CA ARG A 75 5.11 1.96 -3.57
C ARG A 75 4.16 0.81 -3.83
N VAL A 76 3.68 0.70 -5.07
CA VAL A 76 2.95 -0.49 -5.50
C VAL A 76 3.94 -1.60 -5.77
N VAL A 77 3.74 -2.76 -5.13
CA VAL A 77 4.57 -3.95 -5.34
C VAL A 77 3.97 -4.83 -6.44
N GLY A 78 2.64 -4.87 -6.55
CA GLY A 78 1.93 -5.62 -7.59
C GLY A 78 0.53 -6.02 -7.14
N ARG A 79 -0.14 -6.92 -7.88
CA ARG A 79 -1.46 -7.44 -7.49
C ARG A 79 -1.38 -8.56 -6.45
N LYS A 80 -2.42 -8.68 -5.64
CA LYS A 80 -2.66 -9.73 -4.63
C LYS A 80 -2.83 -11.08 -5.33
N ARG A 81 -1.72 -11.77 -5.57
CA ARG A 81 -1.66 -13.23 -5.77
C ARG A 81 -1.11 -13.87 -4.49
N VAL A 82 -1.42 -15.15 -4.25
CA VAL A 82 -0.92 -15.90 -3.08
C VAL A 82 0.61 -15.80 -2.97
N ARG A 83 1.29 -15.86 -4.12
CA ARG A 83 2.75 -15.68 -4.27
C ARG A 83 3.25 -14.31 -3.79
N THR A 84 2.49 -13.23 -4.03
CA THR A 84 2.84 -11.87 -3.58
C THR A 84 2.78 -11.75 -2.05
N ARG A 85 1.85 -12.45 -1.38
CA ARG A 85 1.82 -12.50 0.10
C ARG A 85 3.04 -13.22 0.65
N VAL A 86 3.43 -14.34 0.06
CA VAL A 86 4.59 -15.14 0.51
C VAL A 86 5.89 -14.36 0.31
N LEU A 87 6.07 -13.71 -0.83
CA LEU A 87 7.25 -12.90 -1.13
C LEU A 87 7.37 -11.70 -0.16
N MET A 88 6.25 -11.02 0.09
CA MET A 88 6.20 -9.88 1.03
C MET A 88 6.43 -10.31 2.47
N ALA A 89 5.92 -11.49 2.87
CA ALA A 89 6.22 -12.06 4.17
C ALA A 89 7.72 -12.40 4.31
N ALA A 90 8.33 -12.98 3.27
CA ALA A 90 9.76 -13.28 3.24
C ALA A 90 10.63 -12.01 3.28
N GLU A 91 10.30 -10.96 2.51
CA GLU A 91 11.00 -9.67 2.57
C GLU A 91 10.90 -9.02 3.95
N LYS A 92 9.74 -9.11 4.60
CA LYS A 92 9.53 -8.55 5.94
C LYS A 92 10.34 -9.29 6.99
N VAL A 93 10.43 -10.61 6.90
CA VAL A 93 11.28 -11.44 7.77
C VAL A 93 12.76 -11.14 7.52
N ALA A 94 13.18 -11.04 6.26
CA ALA A 94 14.56 -10.71 5.90
C ALA A 94 14.98 -9.33 6.43
N ARG A 95 14.11 -8.31 6.32
CA ARG A 95 14.37 -6.97 6.88
C ARG A 95 14.39 -6.94 8.41
N ALA A 96 13.55 -7.75 9.06
CA ALA A 96 13.57 -7.87 10.50
C ALA A 96 14.86 -8.55 10.99
N LEU A 97 15.32 -9.59 10.29
CA LEU A 97 16.59 -10.26 10.57
C LEU A 97 17.80 -9.33 10.33
N SER A 98 17.77 -8.49 9.30
CA SER A 98 18.83 -7.50 9.05
C SER A 98 18.83 -6.32 10.02
N ALA A 99 17.78 -6.13 10.80
CA ALA A 99 17.72 -5.10 11.84
C ALA A 99 18.14 -5.65 13.23
N LEU A 100 18.36 -6.95 13.32
CA LEU A 100 18.78 -7.68 14.52
C LEU A 100 20.28 -8.03 14.52
N PHE A 101 20.96 -7.85 13.38
CA PHE A 101 22.40 -8.00 13.17
C PHE A 101 23.02 -6.65 12.81
#